data_AF-A0A257THZ6-F1
#
_entry.id   AF-A0A257THZ6-F1
#
_cell.length_a   1.000
_cell.length_b   1.000
_cell.length_c   1.000
_cell.angle_alpha   90.00
_cell.angle_beta   90.00
_cell.angle_gamma   90.00
#
_symmetry.space_group_name_H-M   'P 1'
#
loop_
_entity.id
_entity.type
_entity.pdbx_description
1 polymer ?
#
loop_
_entity_poly.entity_id
_entity_poly.type
_entity_poly.pdbx_seq_one_letter_code
_entity_poly.pdbx_strand_id
1 'polypeptide(L)' 'MSDEGIKNYSERNRSVKEFQPTVLVVDDDAKILFAFREVFKKEGYRSLVSHDGADALRMVAS' A
#
# COMPACT_ATOMS: atom_id res chain seq x y z
N MET A 1 37.10 -19.01 2.43
CA MET A 1 35.70 -18.87 1.96
C MET A 1 35.77 -18.12 0.64
N SER A 2 35.25 -18.69 -0.46
CA SER A 2 35.40 -18.14 -1.81
C SER A 2 34.43 -16.98 -2.08
N ASP A 3 34.85 -16.03 -2.90
CA ASP A 3 34.09 -14.82 -3.29
C ASP A 3 32.74 -15.12 -3.95
N GLU A 4 32.57 -16.32 -4.53
CA GLU A 4 31.30 -16.81 -5.10
C GLU A 4 30.19 -16.97 -4.04
N GLY A 5 30.54 -17.26 -2.79
CA GLY A 5 29.57 -17.40 -1.70
C GLY A 5 28.92 -16.08 -1.29
N ILE A 6 29.63 -14.95 -1.46
CA ILE A 6 29.15 -13.61 -1.08
C ILE A 6 28.19 -13.08 -2.15
N LYS A 7 28.49 -13.29 -3.45
CA LYS A 7 27.60 -12.91 -4.55
C LYS A 7 26.24 -13.61 -4.49
N ASN A 8 26.19 -14.88 -4.11
CA ASN A 8 24.95 -15.64 -4.00
C ASN A 8 24.07 -15.25 -2.80
N TYR A 9 24.61 -14.53 -1.81
CA TYR A 9 23.82 -14.05 -0.67
C TYR A 9 23.10 -12.74 -1.00
N SER A 10 23.72 -11.85 -1.77
CA SER A 10 23.12 -10.55 -2.14
C SER A 10 22.04 -10.67 -3.21
N GLU A 11 22.12 -11.65 -4.13
CA GLU A 11 21.12 -11.81 -5.20
C GLU A 11 19.82 -12.51 -4.75
N ARG A 12 19.88 -13.34 -3.69
CA ARG A 12 18.70 -14.01 -3.12
C ARG A 12 17.78 -13.09 -2.32
N ASN A 13 18.24 -11.88 -1.99
CA ASN A 13 17.46 -10.84 -1.32
C ASN A 13 16.85 -9.83 -2.30
N ARG A 14 16.71 -10.17 -3.59
CA ARG A 14 15.83 -9.41 -4.49
C ARG A 14 14.40 -9.51 -3.98
N SER A 15 14.03 -8.46 -3.25
CA SER A 15 12.76 -8.21 -2.58
C SER A 15 11.57 -8.93 -3.18
N VAL A 16 11.09 -9.95 -2.48
CA VAL A 16 9.67 -10.28 -2.53
C VAL A 16 8.97 -8.99 -2.10
N LYS A 17 8.29 -8.32 -3.03
CA LYS A 17 7.52 -7.12 -2.71
C LYS A 17 6.43 -7.56 -1.74
N GLU A 18 6.59 -7.24 -0.45
CA GLU A 18 5.63 -7.61 0.57
C GLU A 18 4.24 -7.16 0.12
N PHE A 19 3.29 -8.09 0.21
CA PHE A 19 1.91 -7.81 -0.13
C PHE A 19 1.38 -6.70 0.81
N GLN A 20 1.00 -5.57 0.25
CA GLN A 20 0.39 -4.47 0.99
C GLN A 20 -1.13 -4.51 0.77
N PRO A 21 -1.93 -4.91 1.77
CA PRO A 21 -3.38 -4.89 1.65
C PRO A 21 -3.88 -3.47 1.33
N THR A 22 -4.90 -3.38 0.49
CA THR A 22 -5.47 -2.10 0.06
C THR A 22 -6.80 -1.83 0.77
N VAL A 23 -6.97 -0.60 1.25
CA VAL A 23 -8.20 -0.09 1.89
C VAL A 23 -8.75 1.09 1.09
N LEU A 24 -10.06 1.12 0.85
CA LEU A 24 -10.77 2.28 0.30
C LEU A 24 -11.44 3.05 1.44
N VAL A 25 -11.14 4.35 1.55
CA VAL A 25 -11.77 5.26 2.52
C VAL A 25 -12.70 6.21 1.77
N VAL A 26 -13.94 6.33 2.24
CA VAL A 26 -14.96 7.17 1.61
C VAL A 26 -15.53 8.12 2.66
N ASP A 27 -15.28 9.40 2.47
CA ASP A 27 -15.71 10.49 3.36
C ASP A 27 -15.64 11.81 2.58
N ASP A 28 -16.60 12.70 2.75
CA ASP A 28 -16.63 13.98 2.02
C ASP A 28 -15.64 15.01 2.59
N ASP A 29 -15.20 14.86 3.84
CA ASP A 29 -14.20 15.74 4.45
C ASP A 29 -12.76 15.31 4.11
N ALA A 30 -12.08 16.18 3.35
CA ALA A 30 -10.67 16.00 2.97
C ALA A 30 -9.71 15.83 4.17
N LYS A 31 -10.01 16.42 5.34
CA LYS A 31 -9.20 16.27 6.55
C LYS A 31 -9.30 14.86 7.12
N ILE A 32 -10.49 14.27 7.08
CA ILE A 32 -10.74 12.90 7.54
C ILE A 32 -10.03 11.91 6.62
N LEU A 33 -10.17 12.08 5.30
CA LEU A 33 -9.46 11.26 4.31
C LEU A 33 -7.94 11.31 4.50
N PHE A 34 -7.38 12.50 4.73
CA PHE A 34 -5.96 12.65 5.00
C PHE A 34 -5.53 11.93 6.29
N ALA A 35 -6.27 12.12 7.38
CA ALA A 35 -5.95 11.49 8.66
C ALA A 35 -5.93 9.96 8.55
N PHE A 36 -6.94 9.36 7.93
CA PHE A 36 -6.99 7.91 7.73
C PHE A 36 -5.89 7.40 6.82
N ARG A 37 -5.56 8.12 5.74
CA ARG A 37 -4.45 7.74 4.85
C ARG A 37 -3.13 7.66 5.63
N GLU A 38 -2.84 8.61 6.50
CA GLU A 38 -1.61 8.61 7.29
C GLU A 38 -1.60 7.50 8.36
N VAL A 39 -2.75 7.17 8.96
CA VAL A 39 -2.88 6.02 9.88
C VAL A 39 -2.64 4.71 9.13
N PHE A 40 -3.36 4.46 8.05
CA PHE A 40 -3.25 3.20 7.28
C PHE A 40 -1.86 2.99 6.68
N LYS A 41 -1.21 4.07 6.22
CA LYS A 41 0.17 4.00 5.73
C LYS A 41 1.14 3.54 6.82
N LYS A 42 0.98 4.00 8.06
CA LYS A 42 1.83 3.57 9.19
C LYS A 42 1.62 2.09 9.53
N GLU A 43 0.41 1.59 9.33
CA GLU A 43 0.03 0.18 9.54
C GLU A 43 0.34 -0.71 8.33
N GLY A 44 1.03 -0.21 7.30
CA GLY A 44 1.48 -1.01 6.15
C GLY A 44 0.44 -1.23 5.05
N TYR A 45 -0.67 -0.50 5.08
CA TYR A 45 -1.70 -0.57 4.04
C TYR A 45 -1.43 0.42 2.91
N ARG A 46 -1.89 0.06 1.72
CA ARG A 46 -2.16 1.00 0.64
C ARG A 46 -3.56 1.58 0.82
N SER A 47 -3.74 2.89 0.65
CA SER A 47 -5.06 3.52 0.74
C SER A 47 -5.47 4.11 -0.60
N LEU A 48 -6.72 3.86 -0.99
CA LEU A 48 -7.47 4.62 -1.98
C LEU A 48 -8.43 5.55 -1.22
N VAL A 49 -8.72 6.72 -1.77
CA VAL A 49 -9.62 7.70 -1.15
C VAL A 49 -10.64 8.16 -2.17
N SER A 50 -11.86 8.37 -1.72
CA SER A 50 -12.94 8.94 -2.52
C SER A 50 -13.77 9.90 -1.68
N HIS A 51 -14.22 10.98 -2.29
CA HIS A 51 -15.04 12.02 -1.64
C HIS A 51 -16.54 11.74 -1.72
N ASP A 52 -16.95 10.75 -2.52
CA ASP A 52 -18.35 10.43 -2.72
C ASP A 52 -18.56 8.95 -3.03
N GLY A 53 -19.79 8.49 -2.82
CA GLY A 53 -20.14 7.09 -3.03
C GLY A 53 -20.11 6.66 -4.50
N ALA A 54 -20.40 7.56 -5.43
CA ALA A 54 -20.44 7.21 -6.86
C ALA A 54 -19.03 6.92 -7.38
N ASP A 55 -18.06 7.70 -6.95
CA ASP A 55 -16.65 7.52 -7.23
C ASP A 55 -16.07 6.29 -6.51
N ALA A 56 -16.40 6.09 -5.24
CA ALA A 56 -16.04 4.90 -4.51
C ALA A 56 -16.55 3.61 -5.18
N LEU A 57 -17.80 3.61 -5.66
CA LEU A 57 -18.38 2.47 -6.37
C LEU A 57 -17.65 2.18 -7.69
N ARG A 58 -17.20 3.22 -8.41
CA ARG A 58 -16.37 3.04 -9.62
C ARG A 58 -15.03 2.39 -9.30
N MET A 59 -14.45 2.68 -8.14
CA MET A 59 -13.15 2.12 -7.72
C MET A 59 -13.21 0.64 -7.34
N VAL A 60 -14.36 0.14 -6.84
CA VAL A 60 -14.51 -1.28 -6.45
C VAL A 60 -15.04 -2.16 -7.57
N ALA A 61 -15.61 -1.57 -8.62
CA ALA A 61 -16.19 -2.30 -9.76
C ALA A 61 -15.16 -2.74 -10.81
N SER A 62 -13.89 -2.36 -10.64
CA SER A 62 -12.74 -2.68 -11.52
C SER A 62 -11.88 -3.80 -10.98
#